data_AF-A0A9E0HKJ5-F1
#
_entry.id   AF-A0A9E0HKJ5-F1
#
_cell.length_a   1.000
_cell.length_b   1.000
_cell.length_c   1.000
_cell.angle_alpha   90.00
_cell.angle_beta   90.00
_cell.angle_gamma   90.00
#
_symmetry.space_group_name_H-M   'P 1'
#
loop_
_entity.id
_entity.type
_entity.pdbx_description
1 polymer ?
#
loop_
_entity_poly.entity_id
_entity_poly.type
_entity_poly.pdbx_seq_one_letter_code
_entity_poly.pdbx_strand_id
1 'polypeptide(L)'
;MQLKEGRERAELLEDPTCSRAIVRNLEVIGGAVKRLPPEVRLKYPQVEWGDMAGMRDVLIHHYSGIDYDIGWSVLQLEIPELHHELQRIVSLEAE
;
A
#
# COMPACT_ATOMS: atom_id res chain seq x y z
N MET A 1 -9.09 -5.58 -6.89
CA MET A 1 -9.12 -4.41 -7.81
C MET A 1 -8.24 -4.76 -8.99
N GLN A 2 -8.82 -5.19 -10.12
CA GLN A 2 -8.07 -5.45 -11.35
C GLN A 2 -7.80 -4.10 -12.01
N LEU A 3 -6.54 -3.68 -12.07
CA LEU A 3 -6.13 -2.55 -12.89
C LEU A 3 -6.30 -3.00 -14.35
N LYS A 4 -7.20 -2.34 -15.10
CA LYS A 4 -7.28 -2.53 -16.54
C LYS A 4 -5.94 -2.11 -17.14
N GLU A 5 -5.23 -3.07 -17.74
CA GLU A 5 -4.03 -2.80 -18.53
C GLU A 5 -4.36 -1.72 -19.58
N GLY A 6 -3.66 -0.58 -19.52
CA GLY A 6 -3.71 0.47 -20.54
C GLY A 6 -4.16 1.88 -20.14
N ARG A 7 -4.39 2.19 -18.85
CA ARG A 7 -4.65 3.58 -18.42
C ARG A 7 -3.33 4.31 -18.12
N GLU A 8 -3.09 5.44 -18.79
CA GLU A 8 -1.89 6.27 -18.53
C GLU A 8 -1.99 7.00 -17.18
N ARG A 9 -0.84 7.31 -16.55
CA ARG A 9 -0.73 8.02 -15.25
C ARG A 9 -1.68 9.22 -15.15
N ALA A 10 -1.76 10.02 -16.21
CA ALA A 10 -2.62 11.21 -16.27
C ALA A 10 -4.11 10.84 -16.14
N GLU A 11 -4.59 9.81 -16.83
CA GLU A 11 -6.00 9.38 -16.78
C GLU A 11 -6.41 8.76 -15.44
N LEU A 12 -5.46 8.30 -14.63
CA LEU A 12 -5.72 7.74 -13.31
C LEU A 12 -5.78 8.83 -12.24
N LEU A 13 -4.95 9.87 -12.39
CA LEU A 13 -4.93 11.02 -11.50
C LEU A 13 -6.10 11.97 -11.77
N GLU A 14 -6.49 12.12 -13.03
CA GLU A 14 -7.65 12.92 -13.45
C GLU A 14 -9.00 12.27 -13.13
N ASP A 15 -9.02 10.96 -12.83
CA ASP A 15 -10.24 10.24 -12.40
C ASP A 15 -10.33 10.23 -10.87
N PRO A 16 -11.22 11.04 -10.26
CA PRO A 16 -11.35 11.12 -8.81
C PRO A 16 -11.78 9.80 -8.17
N THR A 17 -12.35 8.87 -8.94
CA THR A 17 -12.72 7.54 -8.45
C THR A 17 -11.49 6.67 -8.30
N CYS A 18 -10.61 6.65 -9.31
CA CYS A 18 -9.35 5.92 -9.23
C CYS A 18 -8.43 6.47 -8.14
N SER A 19 -8.26 7.79 -8.08
CA SER A 19 -7.47 8.45 -7.04
C SER A 19 -7.96 8.10 -5.63
N ARG A 20 -9.29 8.15 -5.39
CA ARG A 20 -9.87 7.73 -4.09
C ARG A 20 -9.71 6.24 -3.83
N ALA A 21 -9.81 5.39 -4.85
CA ALA A 21 -9.63 3.96 -4.71
C ALA A 21 -8.19 3.61 -4.30
N ILE A 22 -7.19 4.28 -4.86
CA ILE A 22 -5.77 4.10 -4.49
C ILE A 22 -5.58 4.43 -3.02
N VAL A 23 -5.98 5.63 -2.59
CA VAL A 23 -5.89 6.07 -1.18
C VAL A 23 -6.56 5.07 -0.26
N ARG A 24 -7.78 4.63 -0.60
CA ARG A 24 -8.52 3.67 0.22
C ARG A 24 -7.80 2.33 0.37
N ASN A 25 -7.16 1.82 -0.69
CA ASN A 25 -6.42 0.57 -0.61
C ASN A 25 -5.17 0.72 0.27
N LEU A 26 -4.46 1.84 0.17
CA LEU A 26 -3.30 2.14 1.02
C LEU A 26 -3.69 2.24 2.51
N GLU A 27 -4.84 2.86 2.82
CA GLU A 27 -5.39 2.87 4.18
C GLU A 27 -5.68 1.46 4.71
N VAL A 28 -6.24 0.59 3.86
CA VAL A 28 -6.55 -0.80 4.22
C VAL A 28 -5.28 -1.58 4.52
N ILE A 29 -4.24 -1.42 3.70
CA ILE A 29 -2.92 -2.05 3.91
C ILE A 29 -2.34 -1.61 5.26
N GLY A 30 -2.20 -0.30 5.50
CA GLY A 30 -1.66 0.18 6.78
C GLY A 30 -2.51 -0.21 7.99
N GLY A 31 -3.84 -0.28 7.81
CA GLY A 31 -4.75 -0.81 8.82
C GLY A 31 -4.57 -2.30 9.11
N ALA A 32 -4.25 -3.10 8.09
CA ALA A 32 -3.93 -4.51 8.25
C ALA A 32 -2.61 -4.71 8.99
N VAL A 33 -1.58 -3.91 8.69
CA VAL A 33 -0.29 -3.97 9.37
C VAL A 33 -0.43 -3.70 10.87
N LYS A 34 -1.27 -2.74 11.28
CA LYS A 34 -1.54 -2.46 12.70
C LYS A 34 -2.20 -3.61 13.45
N ARG A 35 -2.85 -4.54 12.73
CA ARG A 35 -3.47 -5.75 13.33
C ARG A 35 -2.52 -6.94 13.37
N LEU A 36 -1.33 -6.84 12.76
CA LEU A 36 -0.35 -7.93 12.82
C LEU A 36 0.21 -8.08 14.24
N PRO A 37 0.36 -9.31 14.74
CA PRO A 37 1.04 -9.58 15.99
C PRO A 37 2.46 -8.97 15.98
N PRO A 38 2.95 -8.43 17.11
CA PRO A 38 4.31 -7.91 17.20
C PRO A 38 5.37 -8.95 16.81
N GLU A 39 5.17 -10.24 17.13
CA GLU A 39 6.14 -11.28 16.75
C GLU A 39 6.36 -11.37 15.23
N VAL A 40 5.32 -11.20 14.42
CA VAL A 40 5.43 -11.26 12.95
C VAL A 40 6.25 -10.09 12.43
N ARG A 41 6.00 -8.88 12.96
CA ARG A 41 6.72 -7.67 12.56
C ARG A 41 8.19 -7.72 12.97
N LEU A 42 8.49 -8.33 14.11
CA LEU A 42 9.86 -8.55 14.57
C LEU A 42 10.58 -9.66 13.80
N LYS A 43 9.85 -10.69 13.36
CA LYS A 43 10.39 -11.82 12.59
C LYS A 43 10.79 -11.43 11.17
N TYR A 44 10.11 -10.45 10.57
CA TYR A 44 10.39 -9.96 9.22
C TYR A 44 10.71 -8.47 9.19
N PRO A 45 11.86 -8.04 9.77
CA PRO A 45 12.21 -6.63 9.87
C PRO A 45 12.59 -6.00 8.52
N GLN A 46 12.81 -6.80 7.47
CA GLN A 46 13.09 -6.33 6.12
C GLN A 46 11.87 -5.73 5.41
N VAL A 47 10.68 -5.92 5.97
CA VAL A 47 9.46 -5.27 5.49
C VAL A 47 9.23 -4.02 6.34
N GLU A 48 9.02 -2.89 5.68
CA GLU A 48 8.81 -1.58 6.32
C GLU A 48 7.39 -1.45 6.93
N TRP A 49 7.08 -2.27 7.94
CA TRP A 49 5.78 -2.29 8.62
C TRP A 49 5.42 -0.95 9.24
N GLY A 50 6.42 -0.25 9.80
CA GLY A 50 6.24 1.06 10.42
C GLY A 50 5.75 2.10 9.42
N ASP A 51 6.39 2.14 8.25
CA ASP A 51 6.07 3.10 7.19
C ASP A 51 4.68 2.86 6.61
N MET A 52 4.28 1.60 6.41
CA MET A 52 2.91 1.28 6.00
C MET A 52 1.86 1.72 7.03
N ALA A 53 2.14 1.53 8.32
CA ALA A 53 1.25 1.96 9.39
C ALA A 53 1.19 3.49 9.52
N GLY A 54 2.32 4.18 9.31
CA GLY A 54 2.45 5.63 9.34
C GLY A 54 1.80 6.30 8.13
N MET A 55 1.97 5.73 6.93
CA MET A 55 1.33 6.18 5.69
C MET A 55 -0.19 6.27 5.86
N ARG A 56 -0.82 5.24 6.44
CA ARG A 56 -2.26 5.29 6.76
C ARG A 56 -2.59 6.50 7.63
N ASP A 57 -1.81 6.76 8.66
CA ASP A 57 -2.08 7.88 9.57
C ASP A 57 -1.93 9.23 8.84
N VAL A 58 -0.99 9.35 7.89
CA VAL A 58 -0.89 10.54 7.03
C VAL A 58 -2.11 10.67 6.12
N LEU A 59 -2.51 9.59 5.43
CA LEU A 59 -3.63 9.61 4.47
C LEU A 59 -4.97 9.98 5.12
N ILE A 60 -5.26 9.48 6.33
CA ILE A 60 -6.53 9.77 7.01
C ILE A 60 -6.58 11.18 7.65
N HIS A 61 -5.45 11.76 8.04
CA HIS A 61 -5.40 13.08 8.69
C HIS A 61 -5.13 14.23 7.71
N HIS A 62 -4.45 13.96 6.60
CA HIS A 62 -4.05 14.95 5.60
C HIS A 62 -4.74 14.74 4.24
N TYR A 63 -5.96 14.18 4.25
CA TYR A 63 -6.70 13.83 3.02
C TYR A 63 -6.86 15.00 2.04
N SER A 64 -6.94 16.24 2.55
CA SER A 64 -7.13 17.47 1.78
C SER A 64 -5.88 17.92 1.00
N GLY A 65 -4.73 17.27 1.19
CA GLY A 65 -3.45 17.64 0.57
C GLY A 65 -2.64 16.44 0.08
N ILE A 66 -3.30 15.31 -0.21
CA ILE A 66 -2.63 14.13 -0.73
C ILE A 66 -2.09 14.45 -2.12
N ASP A 67 -0.78 14.31 -2.27
CA ASP A 67 -0.14 14.27 -3.57
C ASP A 67 -0.38 12.90 -4.21
N TYR A 68 -1.32 12.85 -5.14
CA TYR A 68 -1.67 11.62 -5.84
C TYR A 68 -0.53 11.09 -6.72
N ASP A 69 0.47 11.91 -7.06
CA ASP A 69 1.66 11.46 -7.76
C ASP A 69 2.53 10.54 -6.90
N ILE A 70 2.57 10.80 -5.58
CA ILE A 70 3.21 9.91 -4.61
C ILE A 70 2.42 8.60 -4.53
N GLY A 71 1.09 8.68 -4.42
CA GLY A 71 0.23 7.48 -4.40
C GLY A 71 0.38 6.61 -5.65
N TRP A 72 0.54 7.22 -6.82
CA TRP A 72 0.84 6.52 -8.07
C TRP A 72 2.20 5.82 -8.04
N SER A 73 3.22 6.49 -7.52
CA SER A 73 4.58 5.95 -7.43
C SER A 73 4.63 4.74 -6.50
N VAL A 74 3.98 4.82 -5.33
CA VAL A 74 3.82 3.71 -4.40
C VAL A 74 3.11 2.54 -5.08
N LEU A 75 2.03 2.80 -5.84
CA LEU A 75 1.28 1.75 -6.54
C LEU A 75 2.13 1.01 -7.59
N GLN A 76 2.99 1.72 -8.32
CA GLN A 76 3.78 1.13 -9.41
C GLN A 76 5.09 0.50 -8.94
N LEU A 77 5.72 1.04 -7.91
CA LEU A 77 7.06 0.62 -7.48
C LEU A 77 7.01 -0.24 -6.23
N GLU A 78 6.36 0.25 -5.17
CA GLU A 78 6.44 -0.36 -3.84
C GLU A 78 5.45 -1.52 -3.67
N ILE A 79 4.23 -1.40 -4.21
CA ILE A 79 3.20 -2.44 -4.05
C ILE A 79 3.59 -3.78 -4.70
N PRO A 80 4.16 -3.82 -5.93
CA PRO A 80 4.61 -5.08 -6.51
C PRO A 80 5.72 -5.76 -5.70
N GLU A 81 6.70 -5.00 -5.22
CA GLU A 81 7.79 -5.50 -4.40
C GLU A 81 7.27 -6.04 -3.06
N LEU A 82 6.41 -5.27 -2.38
CA LEU A 82 5.75 -5.70 -1.16
C LEU A 82 4.94 -6.98 -1.40
N HIS A 83 4.20 -7.09 -2.50
CA HIS A 83 3.43 -8.29 -2.82
C HIS A 83 4.33 -9.51 -2.95
N HIS A 84 5.46 -9.40 -3.64
CA HIS A 84 6.42 -10.50 -3.79
C HIS A 84 7.00 -10.93 -2.43
N GLU A 85 7.36 -9.95 -1.61
CA GLU A 85 7.94 -10.21 -0.29
C GLU A 85 6.91 -10.87 0.66
N LEU A 86 5.66 -10.42 0.63
CA LEU A 86 4.59 -11.05 1.41
C LEU A 86 4.29 -12.48 0.94
N GLN A 87 4.30 -12.76 -0.36
CA GLN A 87 4.13 -14.13 -0.88
C GLN A 87 5.25 -15.06 -0.40
N ARG A 88 6.49 -14.55 -0.37
CA ARG A 88 7.64 -15.28 0.16
C ARG A 88 7.47 -15.58 1.65
N ILE A 89 7.05 -14.60 2.45
CA ILE A 89 6.78 -14.76 3.89
C ILE A 89 5.68 -15.81 4.13
N VAL A 90 4.57 -15.73 3.39
CA VAL A 90 3.46 -16.69 3.51
C VAL A 90 3.93 -18.11 3.17
N SER A 91 4.77 -18.26 2.14
CA SER A 91 5.32 -19.57 1.77
C SER A 91 6.22 -20.14 2.86
N LEU A 92 7.05 -19.30 3.50
CA LEU A 92 7.93 -19.72 4.59
C LEU A 92 7.18 -20.14 5.86
N GLU A 93 6.02 -19.55 6.14
CA GLU A 93 5.20 -19.91 7.31
C GLU A 93 4.25 -21.09 7.05
N ALA A 94 4.08 -21.47 5.78
CA ALA A 94 3.25 -22.62 5.39
C ALA A 94 4.02 -23.95 5.42
N GLU A 95 5.35 -23.90 5.54
CA GLU A 95 6.26 -25.04 5.74
C GLU A 95 6.50 -25.33 7.23
#